data_AF-A0AAJ4XUK5-F1
#
_entry.id   AF-A0AAJ4XUK5-F1
#
_cell.length_a   1.000
_cell.length_b   1.000
_cell.length_c   1.000
_cell.angle_alpha   90.00
_cell.angle_beta   90.00
_cell.angle_gamma   90.00
#
_symmetry.space_group_name_H-M   'P 1'
#
loop_
_entity.id
_entity.type
_entity.pdbx_description
1 polymer ?
#
loop_
_entity_poly.entity_id
_entity_poly.type
_entity_poly.pdbx_seq_one_letter_code
_entity_poly.pdbx_strand_id
1 'polypeptide(L)'
;MSSTDLPKAPADASKAALDSAVDQTVNGTNAATSSEDAAPAASKNKSSSEYRTVFSDANNFNVKHPLYNSWTLWFDNPSQKGLASARGNKESWGDDMNKVVDFDSVEEFWGLYNNVVPPSELPQKANYYLFKDGVKPAWEDPANTNGGKWSIQLPRDKTKAVIDKLWLYTMLAAIGETLEAPFPDGVPPPSSSPEDELVTGVIMSARANFYRIAIWTRKAEDTEELAVKLLDIGKQFKANVLGYDIDAKIGSGLTSDVEFQSHKESEKKRGKKTVV
;
A
#
# COMPACT_ATOMS: atom_id res chain seq x y z
N MET A 1 -6.26 22.14 20.91
CA MET A 1 -6.86 21.30 19.83
C MET A 1 -5.72 21.02 18.86
N SER A 2 -5.29 19.76 18.73
CA SER A 2 -4.27 19.40 17.74
C SER A 2 -4.87 19.64 16.35
N SER A 3 -4.23 20.47 15.53
CA SER A 3 -4.51 20.51 14.10
C SER A 3 -4.27 19.11 13.54
N THR A 4 -5.20 18.57 12.76
CA THR A 4 -4.98 17.31 12.05
C THR A 4 -4.26 17.62 10.75
N ASP A 5 -3.16 16.92 10.48
CA ASP A 5 -2.38 17.07 9.24
C ASP A 5 -2.93 16.22 8.08
N LEU A 6 -4.05 15.52 8.32
CA LEU A 6 -4.81 14.83 7.28
C LEU A 6 -5.43 15.85 6.28
N PRO A 7 -5.52 15.52 4.98
CA PRO A 7 -6.32 16.29 4.03
C PRO A 7 -7.77 16.40 4.50
N LYS A 8 -8.49 17.43 4.06
CA LYS A 8 -9.81 17.79 4.60
C LYS A 8 -10.81 16.63 4.68
N ALA A 9 -10.96 15.85 3.61
CA ALA A 9 -11.91 14.74 3.60
C ALA A 9 -11.51 13.60 4.58
N PRO A 10 -10.26 13.12 4.57
CA PRO A 10 -9.77 12.20 5.59
C PRO A 10 -9.84 12.74 7.04
N ALA A 11 -9.57 14.04 7.24
CA ALA A 11 -9.70 14.70 8.52
C ALA A 11 -11.15 14.70 9.05
N ASP A 12 -12.10 15.06 8.18
CA ASP A 12 -13.53 15.10 8.53
C ASP A 12 -14.06 13.69 8.87
N ALA A 13 -13.67 12.67 8.11
CA ALA A 13 -14.06 11.29 8.37
C ALA A 13 -13.34 10.67 9.59
N SER A 14 -12.06 10.96 9.81
CA SER A 14 -11.34 10.54 11.01
C SER A 14 -11.96 11.14 12.28
N LYS A 15 -12.31 12.43 12.24
CA LYS A 15 -13.03 13.09 13.33
C LYS A 15 -14.38 12.43 13.59
N ALA A 16 -15.16 12.14 12.55
CA ALA A 16 -16.44 11.45 12.70
C ALA A 16 -16.31 10.04 13.29
N ALA A 17 -15.28 9.28 12.91
CA ALA A 17 -15.00 7.96 13.47
C ALA A 17 -14.58 8.05 14.96
N LEU A 18 -13.75 9.03 15.32
CA LEU A 18 -13.34 9.28 16.70
C LEU A 18 -14.52 9.70 17.57
N ASP A 19 -15.35 10.63 17.11
CA ASP A 19 -16.53 11.09 17.83
C ASP A 19 -17.48 9.90 18.11
N SER A 20 -17.69 9.02 17.13
CA SER A 20 -18.49 7.78 17.29
C SER A 20 -17.89 6.80 18.30
N ALA A 21 -16.57 6.61 18.30
CA ALA A 21 -15.89 5.72 19.25
C ALA A 21 -15.92 6.26 20.69
N VAL A 22 -15.82 7.58 20.86
CA VAL A 22 -15.94 8.25 22.17
C VAL A 22 -17.36 8.13 22.71
N ASP A 23 -18.38 8.33 21.89
CA ASP A 23 -19.78 8.18 22.31
C ASP A 23 -20.09 6.76 22.82
N GLN A 24 -19.50 5.73 22.21
CA GLN A 24 -19.67 4.33 22.66
C GLN A 24 -18.98 4.04 24.00
N THR A 25 -17.85 4.69 24.29
CA THR A 25 -17.09 4.47 25.54
C THR A 25 -17.62 5.27 26.72
N VAL A 26 -18.22 6.44 26.47
CA VAL A 26 -18.80 7.30 27.52
C VAL A 26 -20.22 6.86 27.91
N ASN A 27 -21.01 6.31 26.98
CA ASN A 27 -22.41 5.89 27.23
C ASN A 27 -22.59 4.37 27.45
N GLY A 28 -21.52 3.65 27.79
CA GLY A 28 -21.44 2.21 28.00
C GLY A 28 -22.78 1.45 28.08
N THR A 29 -23.19 0.80 26.98
CA THR A 29 -24.25 -0.21 26.99
C THR A 29 -23.71 -1.56 26.51
N ASN A 30 -23.00 -2.24 27.41
CA ASN A 30 -22.99 -3.70 27.39
C ASN A 30 -24.33 -4.18 27.96
N ALA A 31 -25.21 -4.72 27.11
CA ALA A 31 -26.37 -5.47 27.55
C ALA A 31 -26.54 -6.73 26.70
N ALA A 32 -25.90 -7.81 27.13
CA ALA A 32 -26.36 -9.15 26.86
C ALA A 32 -27.50 -9.49 27.85
N THR A 33 -28.71 -9.79 27.37
CA THR A 33 -29.55 -10.95 27.75
C THR A 33 -30.96 -10.89 27.14
N SER A 34 -31.45 -12.08 26.84
CA SER A 34 -32.71 -12.52 26.22
C SER A 34 -34.01 -12.17 26.96
N SER A 35 -35.11 -11.95 26.23
CA SER A 35 -36.41 -12.66 26.37
C SER A 35 -37.45 -12.15 25.35
N GLU A 36 -38.34 -13.06 24.95
CA GLU A 36 -39.36 -12.94 23.89
C GLU A 36 -40.64 -12.18 24.30
N ASP A 37 -41.42 -11.84 23.27
CA ASP A 37 -42.86 -11.50 23.20
C ASP A 37 -43.38 -10.08 23.54
N ALA A 38 -43.69 -9.31 22.48
CA ALA A 38 -45.07 -8.92 22.09
C ALA A 38 -45.07 -7.87 20.95
N ALA A 39 -46.04 -7.98 20.04
CA ALA A 39 -46.12 -7.35 18.71
C ALA A 39 -46.63 -5.87 18.69
N PRO A 40 -47.00 -5.30 17.52
CA PRO A 40 -46.21 -4.32 16.78
C PRO A 40 -46.83 -2.91 16.87
N ALA A 41 -46.03 -1.89 17.19
CA ALA A 41 -46.51 -0.52 17.06
C ALA A 41 -45.37 0.48 16.79
N ALA A 42 -45.61 1.26 15.75
CA ALA A 42 -44.91 2.50 15.39
C ALA A 42 -43.43 2.35 15.01
N SER A 43 -43.23 2.32 13.69
CA SER A 43 -42.10 2.92 13.00
C SER A 43 -41.63 4.18 13.73
N LYS A 44 -40.65 4.03 14.62
CA LYS A 44 -39.75 5.12 14.98
C LYS A 44 -38.76 5.19 13.84
N ASN A 45 -38.84 6.27 13.07
CA ASN A 45 -37.73 6.77 12.27
C ASN A 45 -36.51 6.89 13.20
N LYS A 46 -35.74 5.81 13.37
CA LYS A 46 -34.39 5.85 13.92
C LYS A 46 -33.58 6.59 12.89
N SER A 47 -33.11 7.75 13.29
CA SER A 47 -32.51 8.75 12.44
C SER A 47 -31.38 8.16 11.59
N SER A 48 -31.27 8.67 10.38
CA SER A 48 -30.06 8.58 9.55
C SER A 48 -28.84 9.31 10.18
N SER A 49 -28.78 9.45 11.51
CA SER A 49 -27.85 10.31 12.23
C SER A 49 -26.98 9.59 13.26
N GLU A 50 -27.10 8.26 13.40
CA GLU A 50 -26.21 7.50 14.27
C GLU A 50 -25.04 6.96 13.43
N TYR A 51 -23.83 7.42 13.75
CA TYR A 51 -22.60 6.91 13.17
C TYR A 51 -22.37 5.48 13.67
N ARG A 52 -22.26 4.55 12.73
CA ARG A 52 -22.03 3.12 12.97
C ARG A 52 -20.74 2.74 12.27
N THR A 53 -19.75 2.33 13.05
CA THR A 53 -18.47 1.80 12.57
C THR A 53 -18.55 0.28 12.43
N VAL A 54 -17.58 -0.31 11.73
CA VAL A 54 -17.44 -1.78 11.57
C VAL A 54 -17.38 -2.52 12.91
N PHE A 55 -16.93 -1.87 13.99
CA PHE A 55 -16.86 -2.46 15.33
C PHE A 55 -18.23 -2.58 16.00
N SER A 56 -19.16 -1.68 15.67
CA SER A 56 -20.52 -1.66 16.24
C SER A 56 -21.51 -2.53 15.47
N ASP A 57 -21.43 -2.53 14.14
CA ASP A 57 -22.24 -3.37 13.26
C ASP A 57 -21.47 -3.63 11.97
N ALA A 58 -20.81 -4.80 11.89
CA ALA A 58 -19.99 -5.17 10.74
C ALA A 58 -20.79 -5.33 9.43
N ASN A 59 -22.11 -5.49 9.50
CA ASN A 59 -22.96 -5.71 8.33
C ASN A 59 -23.68 -4.43 7.86
N ASN A 60 -23.94 -3.47 8.76
CA ASN A 60 -24.70 -2.25 8.44
C ASN A 60 -24.01 -0.95 8.92
N PHE A 61 -22.68 -0.91 8.90
CA PHE A 61 -21.91 0.31 9.18
C PHE A 61 -22.09 1.38 8.09
N ASN A 62 -21.92 2.65 8.46
CA ASN A 62 -22.05 3.80 7.55
C ASN A 62 -20.86 4.78 7.62
N VAL A 63 -19.81 4.44 8.38
CA VAL A 63 -18.54 5.18 8.46
C VAL A 63 -17.38 4.24 8.16
N LYS A 64 -16.40 4.74 7.40
CA LYS A 64 -15.15 4.05 7.06
C LYS A 64 -13.95 4.86 7.57
N HIS A 65 -12.80 4.21 7.71
CA HIS A 65 -11.55 4.86 8.06
C HIS A 65 -10.81 5.27 6.78
N PRO A 66 -10.73 6.58 6.48
CA PRO A 66 -10.11 7.07 5.26
C PRO A 66 -8.59 6.84 5.29
N LEU A 67 -8.01 6.56 4.12
CA LEU A 67 -6.57 6.61 3.89
C LEU A 67 -6.14 8.04 3.59
N TYR A 68 -4.85 8.32 3.74
CA TYR A 68 -4.28 9.62 3.37
C TYR A 68 -4.35 9.84 1.85
N ASN A 69 -3.96 8.82 1.09
CA ASN A 69 -4.05 8.75 -0.36
C ASN A 69 -5.07 7.70 -0.80
N SER A 70 -5.72 7.93 -1.94
CA SER A 70 -6.39 6.85 -2.69
C SER A 70 -5.34 6.00 -3.42
N TRP A 71 -5.59 4.71 -3.54
CA TRP A 71 -4.67 3.74 -4.13
C TRP A 71 -5.37 2.88 -5.18
N THR A 72 -4.61 2.49 -6.20
CA THR A 72 -5.04 1.56 -7.24
C THR A 72 -4.17 0.29 -7.19
N LEU A 73 -4.82 -0.87 -7.10
CA LEU A 73 -4.16 -2.15 -7.34
C LEU A 73 -4.24 -2.50 -8.83
N TRP A 74 -3.10 -2.84 -9.42
CA TRP A 74 -2.96 -3.37 -10.77
C TRP A 74 -2.37 -4.78 -10.73
N PHE A 75 -2.66 -5.57 -11.77
CA PHE A 75 -2.15 -6.91 -11.94
C PHE A 75 -1.75 -7.16 -13.39
N ASP A 76 -0.60 -7.83 -13.59
CA ASP A 76 -0.27 -8.44 -14.88
C ASP A 76 0.24 -9.88 -14.71
N ASN A 77 0.15 -10.62 -15.81
CA ASN A 77 0.86 -11.87 -15.96
C ASN A 77 1.30 -12.04 -17.43
N PRO A 78 2.56 -11.71 -17.76
CA PRO A 78 3.08 -11.80 -19.13
C PRO A 78 3.06 -13.22 -19.72
N SER A 79 2.87 -14.28 -18.91
CA SER A 79 2.73 -15.64 -19.42
C SER A 79 1.32 -15.96 -19.95
N GLN A 80 0.30 -15.16 -19.58
CA GLN A 80 -1.09 -15.32 -20.00
C GLN A 80 -1.47 -14.44 -21.21
N LYS A 81 -0.47 -13.92 -21.94
CA LYS A 81 -0.61 -13.06 -23.15
C LYS A 81 -1.51 -13.59 -24.27
N GLY A 82 -2.06 -14.80 -24.16
CA GLY A 82 -2.99 -15.39 -25.14
C GLY A 82 -4.48 -15.11 -24.92
N LEU A 83 -4.91 -14.55 -23.78
CA LEU A 83 -6.34 -14.31 -23.52
C LEU A 83 -6.81 -12.88 -23.83
N ALA A 84 -5.92 -11.88 -23.68
CA ALA A 84 -6.23 -10.47 -23.95
C ALA A 84 -5.92 -10.04 -25.40
N SER A 85 -5.06 -10.77 -26.12
CA SER A 85 -4.63 -10.43 -27.49
C SER A 85 -5.71 -10.64 -28.58
N ALA A 86 -6.93 -11.02 -28.22
CA ALA A 86 -8.06 -11.12 -29.14
C ALA A 86 -8.65 -9.75 -29.53
N ARG A 87 -8.21 -8.64 -28.92
CA ARG A 87 -8.71 -7.28 -29.19
C ARG A 87 -7.68 -6.26 -29.71
N GLY A 88 -6.69 -6.73 -30.45
CA GLY A 88 -6.00 -5.91 -31.46
C GLY A 88 -4.85 -5.02 -30.98
N ASN A 89 -3.81 -5.02 -31.82
CA ASN A 89 -2.62 -4.17 -31.88
C ASN A 89 -1.60 -4.20 -30.73
N LYS A 90 -0.35 -3.93 -31.15
CA LYS A 90 0.93 -4.28 -30.55
C LYS A 90 1.57 -3.10 -29.80
N GLU A 91 2.41 -3.45 -28.82
CA GLU A 91 3.66 -2.74 -28.44
C GLU A 91 3.58 -1.46 -27.57
N SER A 92 2.75 -1.45 -26.52
CA SER A 92 3.02 -0.61 -25.33
C SER A 92 3.18 -1.47 -24.08
N TRP A 93 4.27 -1.29 -23.34
CA TRP A 93 4.44 -1.84 -22.00
C TRP A 93 3.41 -1.12 -21.11
N GLY A 94 2.25 -1.74 -20.91
CA GLY A 94 1.12 -1.09 -20.22
C GLY A 94 -0.26 -1.63 -20.63
N ASP A 95 -0.40 -2.14 -21.87
CA ASP A 95 -1.68 -2.72 -22.34
C ASP A 95 -2.02 -4.07 -21.68
N ASP A 96 -1.02 -4.76 -21.13
CA ASP A 96 -1.18 -6.04 -20.42
C ASP A 96 -1.47 -5.87 -18.92
N MET A 97 -1.41 -4.64 -18.39
CA MET A 97 -1.67 -4.35 -16.98
C MET A 97 -3.16 -4.09 -16.75
N ASN A 98 -3.80 -4.96 -15.99
CA ASN A 98 -5.20 -4.83 -15.65
C ASN A 98 -5.34 -4.05 -14.35
N LYS A 99 -6.06 -2.94 -14.40
CA LYS A 99 -6.56 -2.27 -13.20
C LYS A 99 -7.51 -3.24 -12.47
N VAL A 100 -7.21 -3.56 -11.21
CA VAL A 100 -8.03 -4.46 -10.39
C VAL A 100 -9.10 -3.66 -9.66
N VAL A 101 -8.68 -2.69 -8.85
CA VAL A 101 -9.60 -1.87 -8.04
C VAL A 101 -8.94 -0.58 -7.57
N ASP A 102 -9.75 0.45 -7.32
CA ASP A 102 -9.38 1.64 -6.55
C ASP A 102 -9.97 1.56 -5.15
N PHE A 103 -9.26 2.06 -4.15
CA PHE A 103 -9.76 2.17 -2.79
C PHE A 103 -9.16 3.37 -2.07
N ASP A 104 -9.91 3.92 -1.12
CA ASP A 104 -9.50 5.10 -0.33
C ASP A 104 -9.77 4.93 1.17
N SER A 105 -10.09 3.71 1.61
CA SER A 105 -10.37 3.39 3.00
C SER A 105 -9.71 2.10 3.46
N VAL A 106 -9.49 1.98 4.78
CA VAL A 106 -8.91 0.79 5.41
C VAL A 106 -9.81 -0.44 5.21
N GLU A 107 -11.13 -0.26 5.28
CA GLU A 107 -12.10 -1.35 5.08
C GLU A 107 -12.05 -1.89 3.66
N GLU A 108 -11.90 -1.03 2.66
CA GLU A 108 -11.79 -1.45 1.26
C GLU A 108 -10.45 -2.12 0.97
N PHE A 109 -9.37 -1.64 1.57
CA PHE A 109 -8.08 -2.34 1.52
C PHE A 109 -8.22 -3.79 2.02
N TRP A 110 -8.84 -4.00 3.19
CA TRP A 110 -9.03 -5.36 3.72
C TRP A 110 -10.03 -6.17 2.90
N GLY A 111 -11.07 -5.53 2.35
CA GLY A 111 -11.98 -6.15 1.39
C GLY A 111 -11.25 -6.68 0.16
N LEU A 112 -10.30 -5.90 -0.37
CA LEU A 112 -9.45 -6.30 -1.48
C LEU A 112 -8.46 -7.41 -1.09
N TYR A 113 -7.63 -7.16 -0.08
CA TYR A 113 -6.53 -8.06 0.32
C TYR A 113 -7.03 -9.47 0.62
N ASN A 114 -8.18 -9.59 1.28
CA ASN A 114 -8.76 -10.89 1.65
C ASN A 114 -9.40 -11.65 0.47
N ASN A 115 -9.53 -11.02 -0.70
CA ASN A 115 -10.22 -11.59 -1.87
C ASN A 115 -9.33 -11.68 -3.11
N VAL A 116 -8.02 -11.42 -3.00
CA VAL A 116 -7.04 -11.62 -4.07
C VAL A 116 -6.14 -12.82 -3.80
N VAL A 117 -5.57 -13.38 -4.86
CA VAL A 117 -4.63 -14.50 -4.76
C VAL A 117 -3.36 -14.04 -4.02
N PRO A 118 -2.92 -14.73 -2.95
CA PRO A 118 -1.71 -14.32 -2.23
C PRO A 118 -0.43 -14.53 -3.06
N PRO A 119 0.64 -13.75 -2.84
CA PRO A 119 1.91 -13.87 -3.55
C PRO A 119 2.52 -15.28 -3.62
N SER A 120 2.35 -16.09 -2.58
CA SER A 120 2.86 -17.46 -2.48
C SER A 120 2.22 -18.42 -3.50
N GLU A 121 0.99 -18.11 -3.95
CA GLU A 121 0.19 -18.86 -4.90
C GLU A 121 0.18 -18.28 -6.31
N LEU A 122 0.76 -17.08 -6.50
CA LEU A 122 0.82 -16.46 -7.81
C LEU A 122 1.58 -17.32 -8.84
N PRO A 123 1.10 -17.34 -10.10
CA PRO A 123 1.84 -17.97 -11.18
C PRO A 123 3.16 -17.22 -11.44
N GLN A 124 4.12 -17.92 -12.03
CA GLN A 124 5.39 -17.30 -12.39
C GLN A 124 5.17 -16.14 -13.36
N LYS A 125 5.99 -15.09 -13.21
CA LYS A 125 5.95 -13.83 -13.97
C LYS A 125 4.78 -12.91 -13.62
N ALA A 126 3.87 -13.32 -12.74
CA ALA A 126 2.82 -12.42 -12.26
C ALA A 126 3.40 -11.26 -11.43
N ASN A 127 2.71 -10.12 -11.50
CA ASN A 127 3.03 -8.94 -10.70
C ASN A 127 1.76 -8.33 -10.09
N TYR A 128 1.88 -7.89 -8.85
CA TYR A 128 0.97 -6.90 -8.26
C TYR A 128 1.67 -5.54 -8.19
N TYR A 129 0.91 -4.48 -8.44
CA TYR A 129 1.36 -3.11 -8.32
C TYR A 129 0.32 -2.34 -7.52
N LEU A 130 0.71 -1.77 -6.38
CA LEU A 130 -0.15 -0.90 -5.59
C LEU A 130 0.42 0.52 -5.67
N PHE A 131 -0.24 1.40 -6.40
CA PHE A 131 0.24 2.75 -6.69
C PHE A 131 -0.80 3.78 -6.27
N LYS A 132 -0.35 4.99 -5.92
CA LYS A 132 -1.24 6.11 -5.63
C LYS A 132 -2.14 6.38 -6.84
N ASP A 133 -3.40 6.75 -6.58
CA ASP A 133 -4.36 7.03 -7.65
C ASP A 133 -3.81 8.10 -8.61
N GLY A 134 -4.11 7.94 -9.89
CA GLY A 134 -3.57 8.78 -10.96
C GLY A 134 -2.11 8.49 -11.35
N VAL A 135 -1.37 7.67 -10.60
CA VAL A 135 0.00 7.24 -10.98
C VAL A 135 -0.03 5.86 -11.61
N LYS A 136 0.36 5.78 -12.88
CA LYS A 136 0.55 4.48 -13.52
C LYS A 136 1.87 3.87 -13.03
N PRO A 137 1.91 2.55 -12.79
CA PRO A 137 3.13 1.81 -12.44
C PRO A 137 4.07 1.66 -13.65
N ALA A 138 4.44 2.78 -14.24
CA ALA A 138 5.18 2.86 -15.48
C ALA A 138 6.26 3.94 -15.44
N TRP A 139 7.40 3.67 -16.06
CA TRP A 139 8.54 4.61 -16.05
C TRP A 139 8.27 5.82 -16.94
N GLU A 140 7.32 5.70 -17.87
CA GLU A 140 6.80 6.77 -18.72
C GLU A 140 5.84 7.70 -17.97
N ASP A 141 5.29 7.27 -16.82
CA ASP A 141 4.44 8.11 -16.01
C ASP A 141 5.25 9.32 -15.50
N PRO A 142 4.72 10.56 -15.60
CA PRO A 142 5.41 11.76 -15.13
C PRO A 142 5.86 11.67 -13.66
N ALA A 143 5.12 10.93 -12.83
CA ALA A 143 5.49 10.70 -11.44
C ALA A 143 6.72 9.80 -11.30
N ASN A 144 7.01 8.90 -12.23
CA ASN A 144 8.10 7.92 -12.09
C ASN A 144 9.30 8.23 -12.99
N THR A 145 9.16 9.07 -14.02
CA THR A 145 10.19 9.22 -15.06
C THR A 145 11.56 9.72 -14.54
N ASN A 146 11.56 10.50 -13.47
CA ASN A 146 12.77 11.00 -12.80
C ASN A 146 13.09 10.25 -11.51
N GLY A 147 12.40 9.13 -11.30
CA GLY A 147 12.39 8.36 -10.07
C GLY A 147 13.42 7.24 -10.00
N GLY A 148 13.26 6.44 -8.96
CA GLY A 148 14.01 5.21 -8.76
C GLY A 148 13.20 4.18 -7.99
N LYS A 149 13.86 3.08 -7.62
CA LYS A 149 13.25 2.04 -6.81
C LYS A 149 14.22 1.50 -5.78
N TRP A 150 13.72 1.28 -4.58
CA TRP A 150 14.30 0.33 -3.64
C TRP A 150 13.76 -1.06 -3.96
N SER A 151 14.61 -2.09 -3.98
CA SER A 151 14.15 -3.45 -4.22
C SER A 151 14.99 -4.50 -3.50
N ILE A 152 14.34 -5.60 -3.14
CA ILE A 152 14.96 -6.79 -2.57
C ILE A 152 14.57 -8.01 -3.40
N GLN A 153 15.53 -8.91 -3.64
CA GLN A 153 15.26 -10.21 -4.24
C GLN A 153 15.39 -11.28 -3.17
N LEU A 154 14.36 -12.12 -3.06
CA LEU A 154 14.20 -13.10 -1.99
C LEU A 154 14.08 -14.50 -2.61
N PRO A 155 14.98 -15.46 -2.31
CA PRO A 155 14.92 -16.81 -2.87
C PRO A 155 13.55 -17.46 -2.61
N ARG A 156 12.94 -17.99 -3.67
CA ARG A 156 11.56 -18.46 -3.63
C ARG A 156 11.40 -19.66 -2.71
N ASP A 157 12.35 -20.58 -2.76
CA ASP A 157 12.44 -21.79 -1.93
C ASP A 157 12.49 -21.46 -0.42
N LYS A 158 13.22 -20.41 -0.04
CA LYS A 158 13.37 -20.00 1.36
C LYS A 158 12.25 -19.08 1.86
N THR A 159 11.63 -18.32 0.96
CA THR A 159 10.75 -17.20 1.34
C THR A 159 9.27 -17.50 1.13
N LYS A 160 8.93 -18.57 0.40
CA LYS A 160 7.52 -18.89 0.06
C LYS A 160 6.58 -18.91 1.27
N ALA A 161 7.04 -19.37 2.44
CA ALA A 161 6.21 -19.43 3.65
C ALA A 161 5.91 -18.07 4.29
N VAL A 162 6.71 -17.04 3.99
CA VAL A 162 6.60 -15.71 4.62
C VAL A 162 6.28 -14.59 3.63
N ILE A 163 6.31 -14.87 2.32
CA ILE A 163 6.18 -13.84 1.29
C ILE A 163 4.85 -13.08 1.34
N ASP A 164 3.77 -13.76 1.70
CA ASP A 164 2.44 -13.15 1.82
C ASP A 164 2.43 -12.09 2.93
N LYS A 165 3.07 -12.41 4.07
CA LYS A 165 3.24 -11.50 5.19
C LYS A 165 4.13 -10.31 4.82
N LEU A 166 5.26 -10.54 4.14
CA LEU A 166 6.15 -9.46 3.69
C LEU A 166 5.44 -8.51 2.72
N TRP A 167 4.62 -9.05 1.82
CA TRP A 167 3.82 -8.23 0.91
C TRP A 167 2.75 -7.44 1.63
N LEU A 168 2.00 -8.09 2.53
CA LEU A 168 1.01 -7.42 3.38
C LEU A 168 1.63 -6.24 4.13
N TYR A 169 2.77 -6.45 4.79
CA TYR A 169 3.46 -5.39 5.53
C TYR A 169 3.96 -4.27 4.63
N THR A 170 4.39 -4.60 3.41
CA THR A 170 4.76 -3.58 2.41
C THR A 170 3.55 -2.74 2.01
N MET A 171 2.39 -3.37 1.74
CA MET A 171 1.16 -2.64 1.40
C MET A 171 0.66 -1.80 2.58
N LEU A 172 0.66 -2.35 3.81
CA LEU A 172 0.29 -1.63 5.02
C LEU A 172 1.19 -0.42 5.25
N ALA A 173 2.50 -0.57 5.05
CA ALA A 173 3.45 0.52 5.19
C ALA A 173 3.21 1.62 4.14
N ALA A 174 2.83 1.24 2.91
CA ALA A 174 2.47 2.18 1.85
C ALA A 174 1.19 2.95 2.17
N ILE A 175 0.06 2.26 2.39
CA ILE A 175 -1.24 2.91 2.63
C ILE A 175 -1.31 3.64 3.96
N GLY A 176 -0.48 3.25 4.93
CA GLY A 176 -0.30 3.93 6.21
C GLY A 176 0.70 5.08 6.18
N GLU A 177 1.29 5.40 5.02
CA GLU A 177 2.27 6.48 4.82
C GLU A 177 3.49 6.39 5.76
N THR A 178 4.00 5.18 6.01
CA THR A 178 5.13 4.93 6.92
C THR A 178 6.43 4.53 6.22
N LEU A 179 6.43 4.49 4.88
CA LEU A 179 7.63 4.16 4.09
C LEU A 179 8.66 5.29 4.06
N GLU A 180 8.23 6.55 4.20
CA GLU A 180 9.11 7.74 4.23
C GLU A 180 9.59 8.12 5.64
N ALA A 181 9.36 7.24 6.63
CA ALA A 181 9.85 7.40 7.99
C ALA A 181 11.39 7.21 8.10
N PRO A 182 12.06 7.72 9.16
CA PRO A 182 11.49 8.42 10.30
C PRO A 182 11.12 9.88 9.99
N PHE A 183 10.03 10.35 10.60
CA PHE A 183 9.66 11.75 10.55
C PHE A 183 10.27 12.50 11.74
N PRO A 184 10.82 13.72 11.58
CA PRO A 184 11.46 14.47 12.67
C PRO A 184 10.63 14.58 13.95
N ASP A 185 9.31 14.71 13.83
CA ASP A 185 8.37 14.83 14.95
C ASP A 185 7.43 13.61 15.09
N GLY A 186 7.74 12.50 14.40
CA GLY A 186 6.88 11.30 14.36
C GLY A 186 5.59 11.46 13.56
N VAL A 187 5.37 12.63 12.94
CA VAL A 187 4.22 12.93 12.08
C VAL A 187 4.70 13.11 10.65
N PRO A 188 4.08 12.47 9.64
CA PRO A 188 4.36 12.74 8.24
C PRO A 188 4.28 14.24 7.96
N PRO A 189 5.25 14.85 7.26
CA PRO A 189 5.15 16.25 6.91
C PRO A 189 3.86 16.48 6.11
N PRO A 190 3.11 17.57 6.38
CA PRO A 190 1.92 17.87 5.60
C PRO A 190 2.32 17.99 4.12
N SER A 191 1.78 17.10 3.30
CA SER A 191 1.96 17.18 1.85
C SER A 191 1.08 18.31 1.33
N SER A 192 1.71 19.37 0.84
CA SER A 192 0.99 20.48 0.21
C SER A 192 0.61 20.16 -1.24
N SER A 193 1.29 19.17 -1.81
CA SER A 193 1.09 18.66 -3.16
C SER A 193 1.65 17.23 -3.29
N PRO A 194 1.07 16.36 -4.13
CA PRO A 194 1.57 14.99 -4.35
C PRO A 194 3.07 14.88 -4.71
N GLU A 195 3.68 15.97 -5.18
CA GLU A 195 5.11 16.07 -5.52
C GLU A 195 6.07 16.21 -4.32
N ASP A 196 5.52 16.51 -3.13
CA ASP A 196 6.23 16.51 -1.86
C ASP A 196 6.49 15.08 -1.36
N GLU A 197 5.61 14.15 -1.72
CA GLU A 197 5.69 12.72 -1.38
C GLU A 197 6.58 11.97 -2.38
N LEU A 198 7.60 11.28 -1.86
CA LEU A 198 8.53 10.51 -2.67
C LEU A 198 7.92 9.21 -3.13
N VAL A 199 7.21 8.46 -2.30
CA VAL A 199 6.70 7.13 -2.64
C VAL A 199 5.53 7.25 -3.61
N THR A 200 5.65 6.59 -4.77
CA THR A 200 4.60 6.52 -5.79
C THR A 200 3.85 5.20 -5.79
N GLY A 201 4.50 4.11 -5.37
CA GLY A 201 3.89 2.80 -5.28
C GLY A 201 4.83 1.69 -4.87
N VAL A 202 4.25 0.50 -4.68
CA VAL A 202 4.95 -0.72 -4.30
C VAL A 202 4.60 -1.87 -5.24
N ILE A 203 5.56 -2.78 -5.44
CA ILE A 203 5.45 -3.87 -6.42
C ILE A 203 5.81 -5.20 -5.76
N MET A 204 5.01 -6.22 -6.03
CA MET A 204 5.35 -7.61 -5.80
C MET A 204 5.51 -8.33 -7.14
N SER A 205 6.63 -9.02 -7.30
CA SER A 205 6.98 -9.76 -8.51
C SER A 205 7.26 -11.23 -8.18
N ALA A 206 6.39 -12.14 -8.64
CA ALA A 206 6.63 -13.58 -8.57
C ALA A 206 7.53 -14.01 -9.74
N ARG A 207 8.72 -14.53 -9.47
CA ARG A 207 9.64 -15.08 -10.49
C ARG A 207 9.91 -16.56 -10.20
N ALA A 208 10.56 -17.24 -11.14
CA ALA A 208 10.79 -18.67 -11.05
C ALA A 208 11.62 -19.05 -9.81
N ASN A 209 12.71 -18.30 -9.57
CA ASN A 209 13.70 -18.63 -8.52
C ASN A 209 13.67 -17.64 -7.34
N PHE A 210 12.95 -16.53 -7.45
CA PHE A 210 12.89 -15.51 -6.40
C PHE A 210 11.55 -14.78 -6.42
N TYR A 211 11.20 -14.18 -5.30
CA TYR A 211 10.26 -13.07 -5.23
C TYR A 211 11.03 -11.76 -5.23
N ARG A 212 10.42 -10.70 -5.75
CA ARG A 212 10.98 -9.35 -5.62
C ARG A 212 9.90 -8.42 -5.09
N ILE A 213 10.24 -7.69 -4.04
CA ILE A 213 9.45 -6.57 -3.55
C ILE A 213 10.21 -5.29 -3.90
N ALA A 214 9.49 -4.27 -4.37
CA ALA A 214 10.06 -2.98 -4.66
C ALA A 214 9.17 -1.83 -4.18
N ILE A 215 9.79 -0.71 -3.82
CA ILE A 215 9.16 0.58 -3.55
C ILE A 215 9.65 1.52 -4.65
N TRP A 216 8.74 2.22 -5.33
CA TRP A 216 9.05 3.22 -6.34
C TRP A 216 8.99 4.62 -5.74
N THR A 217 9.94 5.45 -6.14
CA THR A 217 10.06 6.84 -5.70
C THR A 217 9.99 7.79 -6.88
N ARG A 218 9.40 8.97 -6.69
CA ARG A 218 9.19 10.02 -7.68
C ARG A 218 10.49 10.66 -8.16
N LYS A 219 11.48 10.71 -7.27
CA LYS A 219 12.80 11.29 -7.48
C LYS A 219 13.89 10.27 -7.21
N ALA A 220 14.98 10.39 -7.94
CA ALA A 220 16.26 9.74 -7.67
C ALA A 220 17.30 10.77 -7.22
N GLU A 221 18.38 10.31 -6.60
CA GLU A 221 19.44 11.14 -6.01
C GLU A 221 19.88 12.31 -6.92
N ASP A 222 19.56 13.54 -6.50
CA ASP A 222 19.93 14.80 -7.17
C ASP A 222 20.57 15.81 -6.21
N THR A 223 20.20 15.79 -4.92
CA THR A 223 20.80 16.55 -3.83
C THR A 223 21.17 15.66 -2.64
N GLU A 224 22.01 16.19 -1.74
CA GLU A 224 22.41 15.49 -0.51
C GLU A 224 21.21 15.26 0.44
N GLU A 225 20.30 16.23 0.54
CA GLU A 225 19.08 16.11 1.33
C GLU A 225 18.16 15.01 0.79
N LEU A 226 18.01 14.93 -0.54
CA LEU A 226 17.23 13.85 -1.15
C LEU A 226 17.92 12.49 -0.95
N ALA A 227 19.25 12.44 -1.05
CA ALA A 227 20.02 11.22 -0.81
C ALA A 227 19.74 10.65 0.60
N VAL A 228 19.71 11.51 1.62
CA VAL A 228 19.37 11.13 3.01
C VAL A 228 17.94 10.59 3.10
N LYS A 229 16.96 11.29 2.53
CA LYS A 229 15.55 10.82 2.53
C LYS A 229 15.38 9.47 1.83
N LEU A 230 16.01 9.29 0.67
CA LEU A 230 15.97 8.03 -0.06
C LEU A 230 16.64 6.91 0.75
N LEU A 231 17.76 7.20 1.41
CA LEU A 231 18.45 6.25 2.27
C LEU A 231 17.56 5.81 3.45
N ASP A 232 16.85 6.75 4.06
CA ASP A 232 15.96 6.47 5.18
C ASP A 232 14.76 5.60 4.77
N ILE A 233 14.18 5.81 3.57
CA ILE A 233 13.18 4.89 2.98
C ILE A 233 13.75 3.47 2.88
N GLY A 234 14.99 3.33 2.41
CA GLY A 234 15.66 2.04 2.30
C GLY A 234 15.84 1.34 3.66
N LYS A 235 16.33 2.08 4.67
CA LYS A 235 16.48 1.57 6.05
C LYS A 235 15.15 1.18 6.66
N GLN A 236 14.13 2.03 6.50
CA GLN A 236 12.77 1.78 6.97
C GLN A 236 12.19 0.50 6.35
N PHE A 237 12.39 0.34 5.04
CA PHE A 237 11.97 -0.86 4.33
C PHE A 237 12.68 -2.11 4.85
N LYS A 238 14.01 -2.08 5.01
CA LYS A 238 14.79 -3.23 5.50
C LYS A 238 14.43 -3.62 6.93
N ALA A 239 14.47 -2.66 7.85
CA ALA A 239 14.39 -2.92 9.28
C ALA A 239 12.95 -3.08 9.77
N ASN A 240 12.08 -2.13 9.43
CA ASN A 240 10.77 -2.02 10.07
C ASN A 240 9.65 -2.67 9.26
N VAL A 241 9.79 -2.72 7.93
CA VAL A 241 8.79 -3.39 7.07
C VAL A 241 9.12 -4.87 6.87
N LEU A 242 10.37 -5.18 6.49
CA LEU A 242 10.80 -6.55 6.20
C LEU A 242 11.29 -7.30 7.46
N GLY A 243 11.65 -6.59 8.53
CA GLY A 243 12.09 -7.19 9.79
C GLY A 243 13.52 -7.74 9.77
N TYR A 244 14.37 -7.31 8.83
CA TYR A 244 15.78 -7.68 8.80
C TYR A 244 16.61 -6.74 9.67
N ASP A 245 17.64 -7.26 10.33
CA ASP A 245 18.63 -6.40 10.97
C ASP A 245 19.29 -5.48 9.93
N ILE A 246 19.54 -4.22 10.27
CA ILE A 246 20.11 -3.26 9.33
C ILE A 246 21.50 -3.69 8.84
N ASP A 247 22.28 -4.33 9.71
CA ASP A 247 23.62 -4.82 9.39
C ASP A 247 23.60 -6.25 8.81
N ALA A 248 22.43 -6.90 8.78
CA ALA A 248 22.32 -8.22 8.17
C ALA A 248 22.57 -8.14 6.67
N LYS A 249 23.60 -8.88 6.24
CA LYS A 249 23.77 -9.20 4.82
C LYS A 249 22.76 -10.25 4.45
N ILE A 250 21.68 -9.81 3.81
CA ILE A 250 20.63 -10.71 3.32
C ILE A 250 21.18 -11.57 2.14
N GLY A 251 22.30 -11.15 1.55
CA GLY A 251 22.93 -11.78 0.38
C GLY A 251 23.90 -12.94 0.66
N SER A 252 23.48 -14.15 0.30
CA SER A 252 24.37 -15.19 -0.27
C SER A 252 23.66 -15.88 -1.45
N GLY A 253 24.08 -15.63 -2.69
CA GLY A 253 23.47 -16.19 -3.91
C GLY A 253 22.47 -15.25 -4.60
N LEU A 254 21.24 -15.71 -4.85
CA LEU A 254 20.17 -14.93 -5.52
C LEU A 254 19.54 -13.84 -4.64
N THR A 255 19.78 -13.88 -3.33
CA THR A 255 19.32 -12.83 -2.42
C THR A 255 20.16 -11.58 -2.64
N SER A 256 19.54 -10.49 -3.08
CA SER A 256 20.19 -9.17 -3.02
C SER A 256 19.83 -8.54 -1.70
N ASP A 257 20.72 -7.71 -1.18
CA ASP A 257 20.36 -6.78 -0.11
C ASP A 257 19.29 -5.77 -0.62
N VAL A 258 18.85 -4.85 0.23
CA VAL A 258 17.94 -3.79 -0.22
C VAL A 258 18.73 -2.78 -1.06
N GLU A 259 18.43 -2.71 -2.36
CA GLU A 259 19.19 -1.92 -3.33
C GLU A 259 18.35 -0.80 -3.95
N PHE A 260 18.89 0.41 -4.01
CA PHE A 260 18.34 1.53 -4.77
C PHE A 260 18.90 1.56 -6.19
N GLN A 261 18.03 1.82 -7.16
CA GLN A 261 18.40 2.04 -8.54
C GLN A 261 17.48 3.08 -9.19
N SER A 262 18.05 4.09 -9.86
CA SER A 262 17.25 5.03 -10.65
C SER A 262 16.64 4.34 -11.87
N HIS A 263 15.46 4.78 -12.32
CA HIS A 263 14.80 4.18 -13.48
C HIS A 263 15.64 4.36 -14.76
N LYS A 264 16.25 5.55 -14.94
CA LYS A 264 17.13 5.87 -16.07
C LYS A 264 18.37 4.97 -16.16
N GLU A 265 18.97 4.61 -15.02
CA GLU A 265 20.12 3.69 -14.98
C GLU A 265 19.72 2.22 -15.14
N SER A 266 18.56 1.84 -14.57
CA SER A 266 17.99 0.50 -14.74
C SER A 266 17.76 0.17 -16.22
N GLU A 267 17.28 1.13 -17.01
CA GLU A 267 17.07 0.97 -18.44
C GLU A 267 18.38 0.70 -19.19
N LYS A 268 19.44 1.42 -18.83
CA LYS A 268 20.77 1.31 -19.46
C LYS A 268 21.59 0.10 -18.99
N LYS A 269 21.07 -0.72 -18.06
CA LYS A 269 21.78 -1.83 -17.38
C LYS A 269 23.15 -1.40 -16.81
N ARG A 270 23.31 -0.13 -16.46
CA ARG A 270 24.54 0.49 -15.93
C ARG A 270 24.12 1.52 -14.91
N GLY A 271 24.72 1.53 -13.72
CA GLY A 271 24.44 2.54 -12.70
C GLY A 271 25.07 2.21 -11.36
N LYS A 272 25.25 3.24 -10.53
CA LYS A 272 25.68 3.08 -9.14
C LYS A 272 24.49 2.53 -8.35
N LYS A 273 24.74 1.51 -7.54
CA LYS A 273 23.72 0.95 -6.64
C LYS A 273 24.02 1.43 -5.23
N THR A 274 23.01 1.98 -4.57
CA THR A 274 23.06 2.24 -3.13
C THR A 274 22.46 1.04 -2.43
N VAL A 275 23.11 0.56 -1.37
CA VAL A 275 22.72 -0.65 -0.65
C VAL A 275 22.59 -0.29 0.82
N VAL A 276 21.52 -0.76 1.45
CA VAL A 276 21.24 -0.61 2.89
C VAL A 276 21.04 -1.96 3.53
#